data_AF-A0A564Q2C8-F1
#
_entry.id   AF-A0A564Q2C8-F1
#
_cell.length_a   1.000
_cell.length_b   1.000
_cell.length_c   1.000
_cell.angle_alpha   90.00
_cell.angle_beta   90.00
_cell.angle_gamma   90.00
#
_symmetry.space_group_name_H-M   'P 1'
#
loop_
_entity.id
_entity.type
_entity.pdbx_description
1 polymer ?
#
loop_
_entity_poly.entity_id
_entity_poly.type
_entity_poly.pdbx_seq_one_letter_code
_entity_poly.pdbx_strand_id
1 'polypeptide(L)' 'MSDKREVEFEIEKETKNTIRFKEIERDTPSVIKTVYVQKETFGGGDMPKKIKITLEWDMAQRE' A
#
# COMPACT_ATOMS: atom_id res chain seq x y z
N MET A 1 -4.58 19.24 -11.93
CA MET A 1 -4.59 17.85 -12.44
C MET A 1 -3.88 17.05 -11.38
N SER A 2 -4.57 16.12 -10.71
CA SER A 2 -3.95 15.33 -9.65
C SER A 2 -3.06 14.27 -10.29
N ASP A 3 -1.79 14.27 -9.91
CA ASP A 3 -0.86 13.21 -10.26
C ASP A 3 -1.19 11.95 -9.45
N LYS A 4 -0.89 10.78 -10.01
CA LYS A 4 -1.09 9.51 -9.31
C LYS A 4 -0.02 8.48 -9.60
N ARG A 5 0.19 7.57 -8.66
CA ARG A 5 1.08 6.41 -8.80
C ARG A 5 0.48 5.19 -8.13
N GLU A 6 0.45 4.09 -8.87
CA GLU A 6 0.03 2.79 -8.34
C GLU A 6 1.25 1.95 -7.95
N VAL A 7 1.14 1.25 -6.82
CA VAL A 7 2.18 0.37 -6.29
C VAL A 7 1.56 -0.92 -5.74
N GLU A 8 2.26 -2.03 -5.97
CA GLU A 8 1.82 -3.36 -5.56
C GLU A 8 2.57 -3.81 -4.31
N PHE A 9 1.87 -4.50 -3.42
CA PHE A 9 2.43 -5.04 -2.19
C PHE A 9 2.06 -6.50 -2.04
N GLU A 10 2.93 -7.25 -1.38
CA GLU A 10 2.71 -8.62 -0.96
C GLU A 10 2.78 -8.74 0.56
N ILE A 11 2.11 -9.77 1.08
CA ILE A 11 2.09 -10.02 2.53
C ILE A 11 3.51 -10.30 3.04
N GLU A 12 3.90 -9.54 4.07
CA GLU A 12 5.16 -9.76 4.79
C GLU A 12 4.90 -10.56 6.07
N LYS A 13 3.96 -10.08 6.89
CA LYS A 13 3.66 -10.67 8.20
C LYS A 13 2.27 -10.31 8.67
N GLU A 14 1.57 -11.28 9.23
CA GLU A 14 0.31 -11.05 9.96
C GLU A 14 0.54 -10.90 11.46
N THR A 15 -0.30 -10.09 12.09
CA THR A 15 -0.42 -9.99 13.55
C THR A 15 -1.88 -10.20 13.96
N LYS A 16 -2.21 -9.93 15.24
CA LYS A 16 -3.58 -10.07 15.75
C LYS A 16 -4.59 -9.24 14.93
N ASN A 17 -4.30 -7.95 14.75
CA ASN A 17 -5.24 -6.99 14.17
C ASN A 17 -4.75 -6.36 12.86
N THR A 18 -3.48 -6.56 12.50
CA THR A 18 -2.91 -5.93 11.30
C THR A 18 -2.23 -6.94 10.39
N ILE A 19 -2.20 -6.63 9.10
CA ILE A 19 -1.33 -7.25 8.12
C ILE A 19 -0.28 -6.24 7.68
N ARG A 20 0.98 -6.65 7.72
CA ARG A 20 2.11 -5.93 7.15
C ARG A 20 2.25 -6.38 5.71
N PHE A 21 2.19 -5.43 4.78
CA PHE A 21 2.50 -5.66 3.38
C PHE A 21 3.79 -4.92 3.03
N LYS A 22 4.68 -5.60 2.31
CA LYS A 22 5.91 -5.01 1.76
C LYS A 22 5.69 -4.70 0.29
N GLU A 23 6.15 -3.53 -0.14
CA GLU A 23 6.12 -3.14 -1.54
C GLU A 23 6.94 -4.13 -2.37
N ILE A 24 6.40 -4.52 -3.52
CA ILE A 24 7.10 -5.35 -4.47
C ILE A 24 8.09 -4.45 -5.22
N GLU A 25 9.35 -4.47 -4.78
CA GLU A 25 10.42 -3.72 -5.44
C GLU A 25 10.68 -4.30 -6.84
N ARG A 26 10.78 -3.41 -7.83
CA ARG A 26 11.19 -3.72 -9.20
C ARG A 26 12.54 -3.04 -9.49
N ASP A 27 12.70 -2.47 -10.67
CA ASP A 27 13.94 -1.77 -11.08
C ASP A 27 14.11 -0.39 -10.42
N THR A 28 13.14 0.04 -9.62
CA THR A 28 13.17 1.32 -8.87
C THR A 28 13.07 1.07 -7.38
N PRO A 29 13.69 1.94 -6.54
CA PRO A 29 13.48 1.91 -5.09
C PRO A 29 12.00 1.96 -4.71
N SER A 30 11.67 1.37 -3.57
CA SER A 30 10.32 1.40 -3.00
C SER A 30 9.82 2.83 -2.77
N VAL A 31 8.57 3.07 -3.15
CA VAL A 31 7.85 4.35 -3.05
C VAL A 31 7.29 4.58 -1.65
N ILE A 32 6.75 3.53 -1.02
CA ILE A 32 6.06 3.56 0.28
C ILE A 32 6.69 2.59 1.29
N LYS A 33 7.48 1.60 0.85
CA LYS A 33 8.11 0.54 1.67
C LYS A 33 7.09 -0.43 2.29
N THR A 34 6.91 -0.41 3.61
CA THR A 34 6.00 -1.32 4.33
C THR A 34 4.77 -0.57 4.79
N VAL A 35 3.60 -1.15 4.55
CA VAL A 35 2.32 -0.63 5.01
C VAL A 35 1.66 -1.59 5.99
N TYR A 36 1.00 -1.02 7.00
CA TYR A 36 0.25 -1.76 8.00
C TYR A 36 -1.23 -1.51 7.76
N VAL A 37 -1.98 -2.55 7.42
CA VAL A 37 -3.41 -2.46 7.16
C VAL A 37 -4.17 -3.22 8.24
N GLN A 38 -5.23 -2.63 8.79
CA GLN A 38 -6.10 -3.31 9.76
C GLN A 38 -6.84 -4.46 9.08
N LYS A 39 -6.96 -5.60 9.76
CA LYS A 39 -7.66 -6.78 9.19
C LYS A 39 -9.11 -6.47 8.84
N GLU A 40 -9.75 -5.62 9.63
CA GLU A 40 -11.13 -5.17 9.41
C GLU A 40 -11.34 -4.46 8.07
N THR A 41 -10.31 -3.86 7.47
CA THR A 41 -10.37 -3.24 6.14
C THR A 41 -10.82 -4.22 5.05
N PHE A 42 -10.59 -5.53 5.24
CA PHE A 42 -10.90 -6.56 4.25
C PHE A 42 -12.22 -7.31 4.53
N GLY A 43 -13.02 -6.86 5.49
CA GLY A 43 -14.42 -7.30 5.63
C GLY A 43 -14.63 -8.73 6.13
N GLY A 44 -13.74 -9.27 6.98
CA GLY A 44 -13.96 -10.55 7.68
C GLY A 44 -13.91 -11.82 6.82
N GLY A 45 -13.68 -11.70 5.51
CA GLY A 45 -13.46 -12.83 4.59
C GLY A 45 -12.00 -13.27 4.52
N ASP A 46 -11.65 -13.96 3.44
CA ASP A 46 -10.26 -14.38 3.18
C ASP A 46 -9.32 -13.18 3.05
N MET A 47 -8.20 -13.23 3.78
CA MET A 47 -7.22 -12.15 3.74
C MET A 47 -6.50 -12.12 2.38
N PRO A 48 -6.34 -10.94 1.76
CA PRO A 48 -5.65 -10.85 0.47
C PRO A 48 -4.16 -11.12 0.63
N LYS A 49 -3.61 -11.89 -0.31
CA LYS A 49 -2.15 -12.14 -0.39
C LYS A 49 -1.37 -10.97 -0.99
N LYS A 50 -2.05 -10.14 -1.77
CA LYS A 50 -1.50 -8.96 -2.46
C LYS A 50 -2.50 -7.82 -2.42
N ILE A 51 -2.00 -6.60 -2.33
CA ILE A 51 -2.81 -5.37 -2.42
C ILE A 51 -2.18 -4.39 -3.39
N LYS A 52 -3.00 -3.50 -3.94
CA LYS A 52 -2.56 -2.36 -4.76
C LYS A 52 -2.94 -1.08 -4.04
N ILE A 53 -1.99 -0.17 -3.86
CA ILE A 53 -2.21 1.16 -3.29
C ILE A 53 -2.01 2.20 -4.39
N THR A 54 -2.93 3.15 -4.47
CA THR A 54 -2.83 4.32 -5.35
C THR A 54 -2.51 5.54 -4.50
N LEU A 55 -1.36 6.15 -4.75
CA LEU A 55 -1.02 7.48 -4.24
C LEU A 55 -1.58 8.52 -5.21
N GLU A 56 -2.32 9.49 -4.69
CA GLU A 56 -2.78 10.66 -5.45
C GLU A 56 -2.28 11.92 -4.74
N TRP A 57 -1.75 12.88 -5.49
CA TRP A 57 -1.32 14.16 -4.94
C TRP A 57 -1.64 15.31 -5.90
N ASP A 58 -1.78 16.49 -5.32
CA ASP A 58 -1.87 17.73 -6.08
C ASP A 58 -0.61 18.56 -5.80
N MET A 59 -0.02 19.10 -6.86
CA MET A 59 1.11 20.00 -6.74
C MET A 59 0.54 21.37 -6.35
N ALA A 60 0.40 21.61 -5.05
CA ALA A 60 0.08 22.94 -4.55
C ALA A 60 1.12 23.93 -5.13
N GLN A 61 0.64 24.94 -5.84
CA GLN A 61 1.46 26.03 -6.38
C GLN A 61 2.29 26.59 -5.23
N ARG A 62 3.61 26.44 -5.30
CA ARG A 62 4.51 27.17 -4.40
C ARG A 62 4.46 28.64 -4.85
N GLU A 63 3.94 29.51 -4.01
CA GLU A 63 4.08 30.97 -4.14
C GLU A 63 5.55 31.40 -4.02
#